data_AF-A0A9E0JWD4-F1
#
_entry.id   AF-A0A9E0JWD4-F1
#
_cell.length_a   1.000
_cell.length_b   1.000
_cell.length_c   1.000
_cell.angle_alpha   90.00
_cell.angle_beta   90.00
_cell.angle_gamma   90.00
#
_symmetry.space_group_name_H-M   'P 1'
#
loop_
_entity.id
_entity.type
_entity.pdbx_description
1 polymer ?
#
loop_
_entity_poly.entity_id
_entity_poly.type
_entity_poly.pdbx_seq_one_letter_code
_entity_poly.pdbx_strand_id
1 'polypeptide(L)' 'VRIAGELGLPVRFIGVGEGLEDLRPFDSGDFTAALLD' A
#
# COMPACT_ATOMS: atom_id res chain seq x y z
N VAL A 1 6.34 -8.28 11.89
CA VAL A 1 6.36 -9.21 10.73
C VAL A 1 5.67 -8.53 9.56
N ARG A 2 6.22 -8.59 8.34
CA ARG A 2 5.66 -7.90 7.16
C ARG A 2 5.27 -8.95 6.10
N ILE A 3 3.99 -9.03 5.76
CA ILE A 3 3.44 -10.02 4.81
C ILE A 3 4.18 -10.02 3.46
N ALA A 4 4.51 -8.84 2.93
CA ALA A 4 5.23 -8.73 1.65
C ALA A 4 6.62 -9.39 1.69
N GLY A 5 7.31 -9.34 2.83
CA GLY A 5 8.63 -9.95 2.99
C GLY A 5 8.56 -11.48 3.18
N GLU A 6 7.49 -11.97 3.79
CA GLU A 6 7.27 -13.41 3.99
C GLU A 6 6.86 -14.12 2.70
N LEU A 7 6.03 -13.46 1.89
CA LEU A 7 5.47 -14.06 0.68
C LEU A 7 6.27 -13.75 -0.58
N GLY A 8 7.09 -12.69 -0.57
CA GLY A 8 7.83 -12.24 -1.76
C GLY A 8 6.93 -11.77 -2.90
N LEU A 9 5.66 -11.47 -2.63
CA LEU A 9 4.68 -11.03 -3.63
C LEU A 9 4.62 -9.50 -3.69
N PRO A 10 4.51 -8.91 -4.89
CA PRO A 10 4.38 -7.46 -5.04
C PRO A 10 3.00 -7.00 -4.59
N VAL A 11 2.96 -5.91 -3.81
CA VAL A 11 1.72 -5.16 -3.56
C VAL A 11 1.40 -4.33 -4.79
N ARG A 12 0.18 -4.45 -5.32
CA ARG A 12 -0.23 -3.81 -6.59
C ARG A 12 -1.15 -2.62 -6.39
N PHE A 13 -2.05 -2.70 -5.41
CA PHE A 13 -3.05 -1.68 -5.11
C PHE A 13 -3.23 -1.56 -3.60
N ILE A 14 -3.70 -0.40 -3.16
CA ILE A 14 -4.08 -0.11 -1.78
C ILE A 14 -5.42 0.62 -1.75
N GLY A 15 -6.24 0.28 -0.76
CA GLY A 15 -7.45 1.05 -0.43
C GLY A 15 -7.09 2.14 0.58
N VAL A 16 -7.46 3.38 0.30
CA VAL A 16 -7.23 4.53 1.20
C VAL A 16 -8.50 5.06 1.87
N GLY A 17 -9.63 4.38 1.65
CA GLY A 17 -10.96 4.72 2.15
C GLY A 17 -11.97 3.64 1.76
N GLU A 18 -13.26 3.95 1.88
CA GLU A 18 -14.37 3.00 1.66
C GLU A 18 -15.08 3.20 0.30
N GLY A 19 -14.79 4.28 -0.41
CA GLY A 19 -15.35 4.60 -1.72
C GLY A 19 -14.80 3.71 -2.83
N LEU A 20 -15.50 3.67 -3.97
CA LEU A 20 -15.04 2.90 -5.14
C LEU A 20 -13.77 3.52 -5.75
N GLU A 21 -13.65 4.82 -5.63
CA GLU A 21 -12.53 5.65 -6.07
C GLU A 21 -11.27 5.53 -5.19
N ASP A 22 -11.40 4.93 -4.00
CA ASP A 22 -10.31 4.85 -3.01
C ASP A 22 -9.32 3.71 -3.29
N LEU A 23 -9.57 2.92 -4.34
CA LEU A 23 -8.62 1.91 -4.80
C LEU A 23 -7.60 2.54 -5.75
N ARG A 24 -6.34 2.55 -5.32
CA ARG A 24 -5.24 3.22 -6.04
C ARG A 24 -4.07 2.27 -6.28
N PRO A 25 -3.27 2.46 -7.35
CA PRO A 25 -1.99 1.76 -7.48
C PRO A 25 -1.10 1.98 -6.26
N PHE A 26 -0.37 0.95 -5.84
CA PHE A 26 0.57 1.08 -4.74
C PHE A 26 1.83 1.80 -5.19
N ASP A 27 2.22 2.83 -4.44
CA ASP A 27 3.54 3.48 -4.52
C ASP A 27 4.23 3.38 -3.17
N SER A 28 5.47 2.89 -3.16
CA SER A 28 6.22 2.68 -1.92
C SER A 28 6.68 3.99 -1.28
N GLY A 29 6.99 5.02 -2.09
CA GLY A 29 7.43 6.32 -1.60
C GLY A 29 6.32 7.01 -0.83
N ASP A 30 5.14 7.12 -1.46
CA ASP A 30 3.93 7.68 -0.83
C ASP A 30 3.56 6.93 0.45
N PHE A 31 3.62 5.59 0.43
CA PHE A 31 3.32 4.78 1.61
C PHE A 31 4.31 5.05 2.75
N THR A 32 5.61 5.12 2.46
CA THR A 32 6.62 5.41 3.49
C THR A 32 6.53 6.84 4.01
N ALA A 33 6.24 7.82 3.15
CA ALA A 33 6.07 9.20 3.57
C ALA A 33 4.88 9.33 4.52
N ALA A 34 3.72 8.79 4.14
CA ALA A 34 2.51 8.80 4.97
C ALA A 34 2.65 8.03 6.30
N LEU A 35 3.61 7.12 6.40
CA LEU A 35 3.90 6.38 7.64
C LEU A 35 4.86 7.14 8.57
N LEU A 36 5.68 8.02 8.02
CA LEU A 36 6.77 8.69 8.73
C LEU A 36 6.50 10.17 9.03
N ASP A 37 5.53 10.78 8.35
CA ASP A 37 4.92 12.07 8.71
C ASP A 37 3.98 11.94 9.92
#